data_AF-A0A183KRT3-F1
#
_entry.id   AF-A0A183KRT3-F1
#
_cell.length_a   1.000
_cell.length_b   1.000
_cell.length_c   1.000
_cell.angle_alpha   90.00
_cell.angle_beta   90.00
_cell.angle_gamma   90.00
#
_symmetry.space_group_name_H-M   'P 1'
#
loop_
_entity.id
_entity.type
_entity.pdbx_description
1 polymer ?
#
loop_
_entity_poly.entity_id
_entity_poly.type
_entity_poly.pdbx_seq_one_letter_code
_entity_poly.pdbx_strand_id
1 'polypeptide(L)' 'MTTKKLAGNRRKPERPVKSKKGKVITNIDEQQNRWVEHFKEPLNRPAPLNPPNIEAAHTDLPINVGP' A
#
# COMPACT_ATOMS: atom_id res chain seq x y z
N MET A 1 0.75 14.29 26.64
CA MET A 1 0.64 14.23 25.17
C MET A 1 -0.24 13.06 24.81
N THR A 2 -1.27 13.26 23.97
CA THR A 2 -2.29 12.24 23.72
C THR A 2 -2.32 11.90 22.24
N THR A 3 -1.84 10.71 21.88
CA THR A 3 -1.84 10.24 20.49
C THR A 3 -3.21 9.63 20.18
N LYS A 4 -4.03 10.32 19.37
CA LYS A 4 -5.29 9.75 18.85
C LYS A 4 -4.98 8.76 17.72
N LYS A 5 -5.44 7.51 17.86
CA LYS A 5 -5.39 6.50 16.78
C LYS A 5 -6.43 6.86 15.72
N LEU A 6 -6.00 7.12 14.49
CA LEU A 6 -6.87 7.44 13.34
C LEU A 6 -7.41 6.19 12.61
N ALA A 7 -7.02 4.99 13.05
CA ALA A 7 -7.44 3.76 12.40
C ALA A 7 -8.86 3.37 12.86
N GLY A 8 -9.85 3.54 11.99
CA GLY A 8 -11.21 3.02 12.20
C GLY A 8 -11.28 1.50 12.04
N ASN A 9 -12.34 0.89 12.58
CA ASN A 9 -12.59 -0.55 12.48
C ASN A 9 -12.84 -0.97 11.01
N ARG A 10 -11.84 -1.56 10.34
CA ARG A 10 -11.95 -2.02 8.95
C ARG A 10 -12.39 -3.49 8.90
N ARG A 11 -13.70 -3.72 8.75
CA ARG A 11 -14.31 -5.05 8.60
C ARG A 11 -14.52 -5.43 7.13
N LYS A 12 -13.46 -5.38 6.30
CA LYS A 12 -13.57 -5.89 4.92
C LYS A 12 -12.99 -7.31 4.88
N PRO A 13 -13.74 -8.31 4.35
CA PRO A 13 -13.17 -9.62 4.09
C PRO A 13 -12.02 -9.51 3.08
N GLU A 14 -11.21 -10.55 3.01
CA GLU A 14 -10.17 -10.67 1.99
C GLU A 14 -10.78 -10.46 0.61
N ARG A 15 -10.20 -9.53 -0.16
CA ARG A 15 -10.69 -9.22 -1.50
C ARG A 15 -10.12 -10.25 -2.46
N PRO A 16 -10.95 -10.89 -3.31
CA PRO A 16 -10.47 -11.83 -4.30
C PRO A 16 -9.42 -11.19 -5.21
N VAL A 17 -8.28 -11.84 -5.35
CA VAL A 17 -7.18 -11.37 -6.21
C VAL A 17 -7.48 -11.81 -7.64
N LYS A 18 -7.23 -10.93 -8.62
CA LYS A 18 -7.31 -11.27 -10.05
C LYS A 18 -5.94 -11.70 -10.56
N SER A 19 -5.94 -12.77 -11.36
CA SER A 19 -4.80 -13.18 -12.17
C SER A 19 -4.46 -12.14 -13.23
N LYS A 20 -3.29 -12.28 -13.86
CA LYS A 20 -2.86 -11.41 -14.97
C LYS A 20 -3.84 -11.41 -16.15
N LYS A 21 -4.61 -12.49 -16.34
CA LYS A 21 -5.66 -12.63 -17.36
C LYS A 21 -7.03 -12.09 -16.90
N GLY A 22 -7.10 -11.43 -15.74
CA GLY A 22 -8.33 -10.85 -15.20
C GLY A 22 -9.28 -11.83 -14.51
N LYS A 23 -8.96 -13.14 -14.49
CA LYS A 23 -9.75 -14.17 -13.80
C LYS A 23 -9.52 -14.11 -12.30
N VAL A 24 -10.57 -14.26 -11.50
CA VAL A 24 -10.47 -14.39 -10.04
C VAL A 24 -9.67 -15.65 -9.69
N ILE A 25 -8.69 -15.50 -8.80
CA ILE A 25 -7.90 -16.58 -8.23
C ILE A 25 -8.68 -17.16 -7.04
N THR A 26 -8.85 -18.47 -7.03
CA THR A 26 -9.59 -19.19 -5.98
C THR A 26 -8.70 -20.10 -5.14
N ASN A 27 -7.47 -20.37 -5.59
CA ASN A 27 -6.50 -21.22 -4.91
C ASN A 27 -5.43 -20.37 -4.20
N ILE A 28 -5.08 -20.74 -2.98
CA ILE A 28 -4.09 -20.04 -2.14
C ILE A 28 -2.69 -20.07 -2.78
N ASP A 29 -2.27 -21.19 -3.37
CA ASP A 29 -0.96 -21.33 -4.02
C ASP A 29 -0.84 -20.41 -5.23
N GLU A 30 -1.90 -20.31 -6.04
CA GLU A 30 -1.96 -19.37 -7.16
C GLU A 30 -1.93 -17.91 -6.67
N GLN A 31 -2.56 -17.62 -5.54
CA GLN A 31 -2.53 -16.29 -4.94
C GLN A 31 -1.12 -15.95 -4.44
N GLN A 32 -0.44 -16.88 -3.77
CA GLN A 32 0.95 -16.71 -3.33
C GLN A 32 1.89 -16.53 -4.52
N ASN A 33 1.78 -17.36 -5.56
CA ASN A 33 2.55 -17.20 -6.78
C ASN A 33 2.31 -15.83 -7.42
N ARG A 34 1.06 -15.33 -7.38
CA ARG A 34 0.74 -13.98 -7.86
C ARG A 34 1.40 -12.87 -7.04
N TRP A 35 1.45 -13.01 -5.72
CA TRP A 35 2.19 -12.10 -4.85
C TRP A 35 3.69 -12.12 -5.17
N VAL A 36 4.29 -13.30 -5.27
CA VAL A 36 5.71 -13.46 -5.59
C VAL A 36 6.03 -12.81 -6.94
N GLU A 37 5.27 -13.08 -7.99
CA GLU A 37 5.46 -12.45 -9.31
C GLU A 37 5.34 -10.93 -9.25
N HIS A 38 4.30 -10.40 -8.59
CA HIS A 38 4.02 -8.97 -8.59
C HIS A 38 5.07 -8.17 -7.81
N PHE A 39 5.59 -8.73 -6.72
CA PHE A 39 6.53 -8.07 -5.83
C PHE A 39 7.99 -8.45 -6.06
N LYS A 40 8.27 -9.38 -6.98
CA LYS A 40 9.65 -9.80 -7.29
C LYS A 40 10.54 -8.62 -7.67
N GLU A 41 10.10 -7.76 -8.56
CA GLU A 41 10.92 -6.60 -8.97
C GLU A 41 10.90 -5.47 -7.92
N PRO A 42 9.73 -5.01 -7.41
CA PRO A 42 9.70 -3.93 -6.44
C PRO A 42 10.50 -4.19 -5.15
N LEU A 43 10.47 -5.42 -4.62
CA LEU A 43 11.10 -5.74 -3.34
C LEU A 43 12.57 -6.16 -3.46
N ASN A 44 12.99 -6.70 -4.60
CA ASN A 44 14.39 -7.10 -4.81
C ASN A 44 15.21 -6.05 -5.58
N ARG A 45 14.61 -4.90 -5.90
CA ARG A 45 15.32 -3.81 -6.56
C ARG A 45 16.36 -3.22 -5.60
N PRO A 46 17.63 -3.04 -6.02
CA PRO A 46 18.62 -2.34 -5.22
C PRO A 46 18.20 -0.89 -4.98
N ALA A 47 18.68 -0.30 -3.90
CA ALA A 47 18.42 1.11 -3.61
C ALA A 47 18.82 1.98 -4.82
N PRO A 48 17.98 2.94 -5.24
CA PRO A 48 18.35 3.86 -6.29
C PRO A 48 19.58 4.67 -5.88
N LEU A 49 20.52 4.87 -6.81
CA LEU A 49 21.75 5.63 -6.55
C LEU A 49 21.47 7.11 -6.27
N ASN A 50 20.42 7.65 -6.89
CA ASN A 50 20.02 9.03 -6.71
C ASN A 50 19.03 9.12 -5.54
N PRO A 51 19.20 10.09 -4.63
CA PRO A 51 18.22 10.35 -3.60
C PRO A 51 16.87 10.73 -4.24
N PRO A 52 15.74 10.37 -3.61
CA PRO A 52 14.43 10.84 -4.04
C PRO A 52 14.40 12.38 -4.05
N ASN A 53 13.98 12.98 -5.17
CA ASN A 53 13.69 14.40 -5.21
C ASN A 53 12.30 14.62 -4.58
N ILE A 54 12.27 14.75 -3.25
CA ILE A 54 11.05 15.02 -2.50
C ILE A 54 10.98 16.53 -2.29
N GLU A 55 10.03 17.17 -2.95
CA GLU A 55 9.69 18.57 -2.66
C GLU A 55 9.18 18.69 -1.22
N ALA A 56 9.57 19.77 -0.54
CA ALA A 56 9.10 20.04 0.81
C ALA A 56 7.57 20.11 0.81
N ALA A 57 6.94 19.48 1.80
CA ALA A 57 5.49 19.59 1.97
C ALA A 57 5.11 21.07 2.13
N HIS A 58 4.10 21.51 1.38
CA HIS A 58 3.54 22.85 1.56
C HIS A 58 3.02 22.97 3.00
N THR A 59 3.66 23.85 3.78
CA THR A 59 3.39 23.96 5.23
C THR A 59 2.03 24.60 5.52
N ASP A 60 1.43 25.32 4.56
CA ASP A 60 0.17 26.03 4.75
C ASP A 60 -1.08 25.22 4.35
N LEU A 61 -1.23 24.00 4.86
CA LEU A 61 -2.56 23.39 4.90
C LEU A 61 -3.22 23.83 6.22
N PRO A 62 -4.17 24.79 6.22
CA PRO A 62 -4.93 25.12 7.42
C PRO A 62 -5.78 23.91 7.80
N ILE A 63 -5.27 23.09 8.72
CA ILE A 63 -6.04 22.04 9.36
C ILE A 63 -6.99 22.77 10.31
N ASN A 64 -8.26 22.89 9.92
CA ASN A 64 -9.29 23.43 10.81
C ASN A 64 -9.48 22.47 11.99
N VAL A 65 -8.96 22.87 13.15
CA VAL A 65 -9.05 22.13 14.41
C VAL A 65 -10.20 22.64 15.29
N GLY A 66 -11.25 23.19 14.68
CA GLY A 66 -12.44 23.68 15.38
C GLY A 66 -13.08 22.63 16.29
N PRO A 67 -13.75 23.06 17.38
CA PRO A 67 -14.37 22.18 18.36
C PRO A 67 -15.50 21.32 17.80
#